data_AF-A0A534D478-F1
#
_entry.id   AF-A0A534D478-F1
#
_cell.length_a   1.000
_cell.length_b   1.000
_cell.length_c   1.000
_cell.angle_alpha   90.00
_cell.angle_beta   90.00
_cell.angle_gamma   90.00
#
_symmetry.space_group_name_H-M   'P 1'
#
loop_
_entity.id
_entity.type
_entity.pdbx_description
1 polymer ?
#
loop_
_entity_poly.entity_id
_entity_poly.type
_entity_poly.pdbx_seq_one_letter_code
_entity_poly.pdbx_strand_id
1 'polypeptide(L)'
;MAWFYIVLLLGALGLVVLRIYFKLREAQTSRAESWDEQMIGRLRSQGYAPFNDYPVDFFLALPDAAACQAARARLEPEFRVDAKPVENDRELAFSLHASKTMRLVVPDMQDVSRRLGALATEYHGRYDGWAAGKARTERAGPGTAGAAGAGAGQVDVRAILKSFETPDETRALEHGKFELVHLGGMTLGRATYQPGWKWSTHVGPGLGLSRCSVEHVGLVLAGVATAAFDDGTIIELRAGQLFYIPPVPHDSWVVGEEPYVSLHFLGADKYARA
;
A
#
# COMPACT_ATOMS: atom_id res chain seq x y z
N MET A 1 -15.07 -58.64 20.36
CA MET A 1 -14.00 -58.52 19.34
C MET A 1 -14.39 -57.60 18.19
N ALA A 2 -15.57 -57.74 17.55
CA ALA A 2 -15.97 -56.90 16.41
C ALA A 2 -16.08 -55.38 16.71
N TRP A 3 -16.55 -54.99 17.89
CA TRP A 3 -16.75 -53.58 18.27
C TRP A 3 -15.44 -52.76 18.29
N PHE A 4 -14.31 -53.41 18.60
CA PHE A 4 -13.00 -52.77 18.66
C PHE A 4 -12.50 -52.34 17.27
N TYR A 5 -12.77 -53.17 16.24
CA TYR A 5 -12.46 -52.85 14.85
C TYR A 5 -13.34 -51.74 14.30
N ILE A 6 -14.60 -51.66 14.73
CA ILE A 6 -15.51 -50.56 14.36
C ILE A 6 -14.99 -49.23 14.93
N VAL A 7 -14.56 -49.20 16.20
CA VAL A 7 -14.00 -47.99 16.82
C VAL A 7 -12.69 -47.57 16.14
N LEU A 8 -11.81 -48.52 15.79
CA LEU A 8 -10.59 -48.23 15.05
C LEU A 8 -10.87 -47.69 13.63
N LEU A 9 -11.84 -48.26 12.92
CA LEU A 9 -12.27 -47.78 11.60
C LEU A 9 -12.88 -46.37 11.66
N LEU A 10 -13.70 -46.08 12.66
CA LEU A 10 -14.27 -44.74 12.87
C LEU A 10 -13.19 -43.72 13.24
N GLY A 11 -12.21 -44.10 14.07
CA GLY A 11 -11.06 -43.25 14.40
C GLY A 11 -10.16 -42.96 13.19
N ALA A 12 -9.89 -43.98 12.37
CA ALA A 12 -9.15 -43.82 11.12
C ALA A 12 -9.90 -42.94 10.10
N LEU A 13 -11.21 -43.14 9.96
CA LEU A 13 -12.07 -42.31 9.10
C LEU A 13 -12.09 -40.85 9.59
N GLY A 14 -12.19 -40.62 10.90
CA GLY A 14 -12.13 -39.29 11.50
C GLY A 14 -10.81 -38.57 11.21
N LEU A 15 -9.68 -39.27 11.29
CA LEU A 15 -8.35 -38.72 10.94
C LEU A 15 -8.23 -38.37 9.46
N VAL A 16 -8.78 -39.21 8.57
CA VAL A 16 -8.79 -38.95 7.13
C VAL A 16 -9.63 -37.70 6.81
N VAL A 17 -10.84 -37.60 7.38
CA VAL A 17 -11.71 -36.42 7.21
C VAL A 17 -11.03 -35.16 7.76
N LEU A 18 -10.42 -35.23 8.93
CA LEU A 18 -9.69 -34.11 9.53
C LEU A 18 -8.52 -33.66 8.64
N ARG A 19 -7.76 -34.60 8.08
CA ARG A 19 -6.63 -34.29 7.18
C ARG A 19 -7.09 -33.68 5.86
N ILE A 20 -8.21 -34.16 5.31
CA ILE A 20 -8.84 -33.58 4.12
C ILE A 20 -9.31 -32.15 4.43
N TYR A 21 -9.96 -31.94 5.57
CA TYR A 21 -10.41 -30.62 6.02
C TYR A 21 -9.24 -29.63 6.11
N PHE A 22 -8.13 -30.00 6.77
CA PHE A 22 -6.95 -29.13 6.86
C PHE A 22 -6.33 -28.83 5.49
N LYS A 23 -6.23 -29.82 4.59
CA LYS A 23 -5.71 -29.59 3.23
C LYS A 23 -6.61 -28.67 2.39
N LEU A 24 -7.94 -28.83 2.49
CA LEU A 24 -8.88 -27.96 1.80
C LEU A 24 -8.79 -26.52 2.32
N ARG A 25 -8.68 -26.36 3.64
CA ARG A 25 -8.51 -25.05 4.29
C ARG A 25 -7.20 -24.38 3.89
N GLU A 26 -6.10 -25.12 3.87
CA GLU A 26 -4.79 -24.63 3.43
C GLU A 26 -4.81 -24.21 1.95
N ALA A 27 -5.42 -25.03 1.08
CA ALA A 27 -5.56 -24.72 -0.34
C ALA A 27 -6.47 -23.50 -0.61
N GLN A 28 -7.53 -23.32 0.17
CA GLN A 28 -8.37 -22.13 0.08
C GLN A 28 -7.62 -20.87 0.51
N THR A 29 -6.83 -20.97 1.58
CA THR A 29 -6.03 -19.86 2.11
C THR A 29 -4.96 -19.44 1.10
N SER A 30 -4.18 -20.39 0.56
CA SER A 30 -3.14 -20.10 -0.44
C SER A 30 -3.73 -19.57 -1.76
N ARG A 31 -4.93 -20.02 -2.15
CA ARG A 31 -5.64 -19.49 -3.32
C ARG A 31 -6.10 -18.05 -3.10
N ALA A 32 -6.61 -17.72 -1.91
CA ALA A 32 -7.01 -16.35 -1.60
C ALA A 32 -5.79 -15.42 -1.55
N GLU A 33 -4.70 -15.85 -0.92
CA GLU A 33 -3.46 -15.08 -0.82
C GLU A 33 -2.84 -14.79 -2.20
N SER A 34 -2.81 -15.80 -3.08
CA SER A 34 -2.35 -15.63 -4.46
C SER A 34 -3.32 -14.80 -5.31
N TRP A 35 -4.61 -14.80 -5.01
CA TRP A 35 -5.60 -13.97 -5.68
C TRP A 35 -5.48 -12.48 -5.28
N ASP A 36 -5.28 -12.18 -3.99
CA ASP A 36 -5.07 -10.82 -3.49
C ASP A 36 -3.83 -10.17 -4.12
N GLU A 37 -2.73 -10.93 -4.23
CA GLU A 37 -1.50 -10.52 -4.91
C GLU A 37 -1.73 -10.21 -6.39
N GLN A 38 -2.43 -11.10 -7.10
CA GLN A 38 -2.75 -10.92 -8.52
C GLN A 38 -3.67 -9.71 -8.74
N MET A 39 -4.67 -9.53 -7.87
CA MET A 39 -5.60 -8.40 -7.95
C MET A 39 -4.88 -7.08 -7.72
N ILE A 40 -4.05 -6.99 -6.68
CA ILE A 40 -3.26 -5.79 -6.41
C ILE A 40 -2.26 -5.52 -7.54
N GLY A 41 -1.61 -6.55 -8.09
CA GLY A 41 -0.75 -6.43 -9.27
C GLY A 41 -1.48 -5.86 -10.48
N ARG A 42 -2.70 -6.33 -10.74
CA ARG A 42 -3.58 -5.81 -11.80
C ARG A 42 -3.99 -4.35 -11.55
N LEU A 43 -4.37 -4.02 -10.32
CA LEU A 43 -4.75 -2.65 -9.99
C LEU A 43 -3.55 -1.70 -10.11
N ARG A 44 -2.36 -2.13 -9.71
CA ARG A 44 -1.12 -1.36 -9.91
C ARG A 44 -0.83 -1.09 -11.38
N SER A 45 -1.01 -2.08 -12.26
CA SER A 45 -0.85 -1.86 -13.71
C SER A 45 -1.92 -0.92 -14.30
N GLN A 46 -3.05 -0.72 -13.62
CA GLN A 46 -4.10 0.25 -13.95
C GLN A 46 -3.89 1.64 -13.28
N GLY A 47 -2.74 1.85 -12.64
CA GLY A 47 -2.36 3.12 -12.01
C GLY A 47 -2.90 3.31 -10.60
N TYR A 48 -3.23 2.24 -9.88
CA TYR A 48 -3.46 2.32 -8.44
C TYR A 48 -2.10 2.43 -7.71
N ALA A 49 -1.81 3.60 -7.16
CA ALA A 49 -0.59 3.88 -6.43
C ALA A 49 -0.58 3.19 -5.04
N PRO A 50 0.51 2.54 -4.63
CA PRO A 50 0.58 1.74 -3.39
C PRO A 50 0.26 2.50 -2.10
N PHE A 51 0.45 3.82 -2.08
CA PHE A 51 0.32 4.64 -0.88
C PHE A 51 -0.99 5.43 -0.78
N ASN A 52 -1.87 5.28 -1.78
CA ASN A 52 -3.17 5.92 -1.76
C ASN A 52 -4.19 5.06 -1.03
N ASP A 53 -5.14 5.74 -0.41
CA ASP A 53 -6.33 5.16 0.18
C ASP A 53 -7.41 5.00 -0.90
N TYR A 54 -7.98 3.80 -1.00
CA TYR A 54 -8.99 3.45 -1.98
C TYR A 54 -10.27 2.99 -1.30
N PRO A 55 -11.46 3.36 -1.82
CA PRO A 55 -12.70 2.70 -1.44
C PRO A 55 -12.61 1.24 -1.89
N VAL A 56 -12.66 0.33 -0.92
CA VAL A 56 -12.68 -1.12 -1.13
C VAL A 56 -14.01 -1.66 -0.67
N ASP A 57 -14.62 -2.51 -1.50
CA ASP A 57 -15.85 -3.24 -1.19
C ASP A 57 -15.55 -4.74 -1.15
N PHE A 58 -15.97 -5.39 -0.07
CA PHE A 58 -15.75 -6.81 0.20
C PHE A 58 -17.10 -7.54 0.13
N PHE A 59 -17.14 -8.66 -0.59
CA PHE A 59 -18.39 -9.35 -0.93
C PHE A 59 -18.51 -10.68 -0.19
N LEU A 60 -19.61 -10.84 0.55
CA LEU A 60 -19.97 -12.07 1.22
C LEU A 60 -21.35 -12.52 0.74
N ALA A 61 -21.48 -13.79 0.35
CA ALA A 61 -22.74 -14.43 0.07
C ALA A 61 -23.19 -15.22 1.31
N LEU A 62 -24.41 -14.96 1.81
CA LEU A 62 -24.94 -15.50 3.05
C LEU A 62 -26.31 -16.16 2.82
N PRO A 63 -26.67 -17.19 3.60
CA PRO A 63 -27.87 -17.99 3.34
C PRO A 63 -29.18 -17.27 3.65
N ASP A 64 -29.20 -16.46 4.71
CA ASP A 64 -30.43 -15.85 5.21
C ASP A 64 -30.22 -14.50 5.89
N ALA A 65 -31.33 -13.84 6.22
CA ALA A 65 -31.33 -12.52 6.85
C ALA A 65 -30.72 -12.52 8.26
N ALA A 66 -30.81 -13.64 9.00
CA ALA A 66 -30.25 -13.74 10.35
C ALA A 66 -28.72 -13.80 10.31
N ALA A 67 -28.16 -14.61 9.39
CA ALA A 67 -26.74 -14.63 9.08
C ALA A 67 -26.23 -13.24 8.66
N CYS A 68 -26.98 -12.52 7.80
CA CYS A 68 -26.63 -11.15 7.43
C CYS A 68 -26.61 -10.18 8.61
N GLN A 69 -27.61 -10.23 9.50
CA GLN A 69 -27.65 -9.34 10.67
C GLN A 69 -26.50 -9.63 11.64
N ALA A 70 -26.20 -10.91 11.89
CA ALA A 70 -25.10 -11.31 12.77
C ALA A 70 -23.73 -10.89 12.20
N ALA A 71 -23.49 -11.12 10.91
CA ALA A 71 -22.28 -10.67 10.23
C ALA A 71 -22.16 -9.14 10.23
N ARG A 72 -23.26 -8.42 9.94
CA ARG A 72 -23.31 -6.95 9.98
C ARG A 72 -22.88 -6.40 11.34
N ALA A 73 -23.47 -6.89 12.43
CA ALA A 73 -23.16 -6.39 13.78
C ALA A 73 -21.67 -6.50 14.15
N ARG A 74 -20.96 -7.51 13.60
CA ARG A 74 -19.51 -7.69 13.82
C ARG A 74 -18.65 -6.81 12.93
N LEU A 75 -19.16 -6.37 11.78
CA LEU A 75 -18.42 -5.62 10.77
C LEU A 75 -18.62 -4.11 10.88
N GLU A 76 -19.79 -3.64 11.33
CA GLU A 76 -20.10 -2.21 11.48
C GLU A 76 -19.10 -1.36 12.30
N PRO A 77 -18.35 -1.90 13.29
CA PRO A 77 -17.30 -1.14 13.95
C PRO A 77 -16.15 -0.70 13.03
N GLU A 78 -15.93 -1.41 11.91
CA GLU A 78 -14.79 -1.19 11.00
C GLU A 78 -15.23 -0.89 9.55
N PHE A 79 -16.42 -1.31 9.14
CA PHE A 79 -16.91 -1.23 7.77
C PHE A 79 -18.29 -0.56 7.71
N ARG A 80 -18.58 0.11 6.59
CA ARG A 80 -19.97 0.38 6.19
C ARG A 80 -20.54 -0.91 5.59
N VAL A 81 -21.69 -1.36 6.11
CA VAL A 81 -22.26 -2.67 5.75
C VAL A 81 -23.64 -2.55 5.12
N ASP A 82 -23.73 -2.89 3.84
CA ASP A 82 -24.98 -3.02 3.09
C ASP A 82 -25.27 -4.49 2.80
N ALA A 83 -26.54 -4.89 2.80
CA ALA A 83 -26.94 -6.26 2.50
C ALA A 83 -28.20 -6.26 1.64
N LYS A 84 -28.23 -7.07 0.60
CA LYS A 84 -29.34 -7.16 -0.35
C LYS A 84 -29.68 -8.61 -0.65
N PRO A 85 -30.96 -8.95 -0.81
CA PRO A 85 -31.36 -10.27 -1.28
C PRO A 85 -30.90 -10.49 -2.73
N VAL A 86 -30.57 -11.74 -3.06
CA VAL A 86 -30.16 -12.20 -4.39
C VAL A 86 -31.23 -13.14 -4.90
N GLU A 87 -31.83 -12.81 -6.05
CA GLU A 87 -32.99 -13.54 -6.58
C GLU A 87 -32.64 -14.93 -7.15
N ASN A 88 -31.38 -15.13 -7.56
CA ASN A 88 -30.95 -16.28 -8.37
C ASN A 88 -30.18 -17.37 -7.61
N ASP A 89 -29.92 -17.21 -6.31
CA ASP A 89 -29.24 -18.21 -5.48
C ASP A 89 -30.10 -18.56 -4.26
N ARG A 90 -30.64 -19.79 -4.22
CA ARG A 90 -31.53 -20.25 -3.15
C ARG A 90 -30.79 -20.70 -1.90
N GLU A 91 -29.50 -20.99 -2.01
CA GLU A 91 -28.67 -21.43 -0.87
C GLU A 91 -27.92 -20.26 -0.24
N LEU A 92 -27.55 -19.26 -1.05
CA LEU A 92 -26.92 -18.01 -0.61
C LEU A 92 -27.75 -16.81 -1.04
N ALA A 93 -28.94 -16.68 -0.43
CA ALA A 93 -29.97 -15.74 -0.84
C ALA A 93 -29.66 -14.27 -0.55
N PHE A 94 -28.51 -13.95 0.05
CA PHE A 94 -28.10 -12.58 0.37
C PHE A 94 -26.67 -12.28 -0.04
N SER A 95 -26.46 -11.07 -0.55
CA SER A 95 -25.14 -10.48 -0.77
C SER A 95 -24.93 -9.36 0.24
N LEU A 96 -23.92 -9.52 1.10
CA LEU A 96 -23.45 -8.54 2.06
C LEU A 96 -22.17 -7.88 1.51
N HIS A 97 -22.18 -6.56 1.51
CA HIS A 97 -21.12 -5.68 1.07
C HIS A 97 -20.56 -4.97 2.29
N ALA A 98 -19.30 -5.24 2.62
CA ALA A 98 -18.57 -4.54 3.67
C ALA A 98 -17.57 -3.60 3.00
N SER A 99 -17.74 -2.29 3.17
CA SER A 99 -16.91 -1.30 2.49
C SER A 99 -16.15 -0.42 3.47
N LYS A 100 -14.89 -0.12 3.16
CA LYS A 100 -14.07 0.87 3.87
C LYS A 100 -13.04 1.49 2.94
N THR A 101 -12.49 2.62 3.36
CA THR A 101 -11.36 3.21 2.65
C THR A 101 -10.06 2.68 3.26
N MET A 102 -9.17 2.12 2.45
CA MET A 102 -7.88 1.58 2.91
C MET A 102 -6.83 1.51 1.79
N ARG A 103 -5.57 1.34 2.16
CA ARG A 103 -4.48 1.09 1.20
C ARG A 103 -4.51 -0.34 0.68
N LEU A 104 -4.04 -0.52 -0.55
CA LEU A 104 -3.95 -1.83 -1.22
C LEU A 104 -2.59 -2.50 -0.96
N VAL A 105 -2.35 -2.82 0.31
CA VAL A 105 -1.14 -3.53 0.79
C VAL A 105 -1.45 -5.02 0.89
N VAL A 106 -0.62 -5.86 0.25
CA VAL A 106 -0.86 -7.30 0.12
C VAL A 106 -1.12 -7.97 1.48
N PRO A 107 -0.23 -7.85 2.49
CA PRO A 107 -0.47 -8.43 3.82
C PRO A 107 -1.80 -8.00 4.47
N ASP A 108 -2.16 -6.72 4.34
CA ASP A 108 -3.38 -6.17 4.96
C ASP A 108 -4.63 -6.72 4.26
N MET A 109 -4.61 -6.78 2.93
CA MET A 109 -5.71 -7.34 2.14
C MET A 109 -5.89 -8.84 2.41
N GLN A 110 -4.79 -9.58 2.53
CA GLN A 110 -4.80 -11.00 2.90
C GLN A 110 -5.36 -11.21 4.31
N ASP A 111 -5.01 -10.35 5.28
CA ASP A 111 -5.58 -10.43 6.62
C ASP A 111 -7.11 -10.19 6.62
N VAL A 112 -7.57 -9.16 5.91
CA VAL A 112 -9.02 -8.89 5.80
C VAL A 112 -9.73 -10.03 5.07
N SER A 113 -9.22 -10.49 3.93
CA SER A 113 -9.76 -11.64 3.19
C SER A 113 -9.86 -12.90 4.06
N ARG A 114 -8.84 -13.18 4.89
CA ARG A 114 -8.83 -14.32 5.82
C ARG A 114 -9.90 -14.16 6.92
N ARG A 115 -10.00 -12.97 7.53
CA ARG A 115 -11.00 -12.66 8.55
C ARG A 115 -12.42 -12.77 8.02
N LEU A 116 -12.69 -12.21 6.84
CA LEU A 116 -14.01 -12.25 6.20
C LEU A 116 -14.39 -13.64 5.69
N GLY A 117 -13.41 -14.40 5.17
CA GLY A 117 -13.62 -15.81 4.81
C GLY A 117 -14.01 -16.68 6.01
N ALA A 118 -13.34 -16.48 7.16
CA ALA A 118 -13.68 -17.16 8.40
C ALA A 118 -15.09 -16.78 8.90
N LEU A 119 -15.43 -15.48 8.85
CA LEU A 119 -16.75 -14.98 9.22
C LEU A 119 -17.85 -15.55 8.33
N ALA A 120 -17.64 -15.58 7.00
CA ALA A 120 -18.59 -16.15 6.07
C ALA A 120 -18.81 -17.64 6.36
N THR A 121 -17.73 -18.40 6.59
CA THR A 121 -17.80 -19.84 6.91
C THR A 121 -18.56 -20.10 8.20
N GLU A 122 -18.35 -19.27 9.23
CA GLU A 122 -19.04 -19.35 10.52
C GLU A 122 -20.56 -19.26 10.36
N TYR A 123 -21.03 -18.42 9.43
CA TYR A 123 -22.45 -18.24 9.12
C TYR A 123 -22.91 -19.01 7.88
N HIS A 124 -22.23 -20.12 7.55
CA HIS A 124 -22.56 -21.02 6.44
C HIS A 124 -22.65 -20.33 5.06
N GLY A 125 -21.90 -19.24 4.89
CA GLY A 125 -21.79 -18.49 3.65
C GLY A 125 -20.44 -18.64 2.96
N ARG A 126 -20.20 -17.75 1.98
CA ARG A 126 -18.98 -17.71 1.16
C ARG A 126 -18.46 -16.29 1.03
N TYR A 127 -17.14 -16.12 1.13
CA TYR A 127 -16.48 -14.88 0.76
C TYR A 127 -16.11 -14.93 -0.73
N ASP A 128 -16.59 -13.96 -1.50
CA ASP A 128 -16.48 -13.91 -2.96
C ASP A 128 -15.29 -13.05 -3.44
N GLY A 129 -14.65 -12.32 -2.53
CA GLY A 129 -13.49 -11.46 -2.80
C GLY A 129 -13.79 -9.99 -2.55
N TRP A 130 -12.98 -9.12 -3.16
CA TRP A 130 -13.10 -7.66 -3.02
C TRP A 130 -12.85 -6.93 -4.33
N ALA A 131 -13.26 -5.67 -4.37
CA ALA A 131 -12.97 -4.76 -5.48
C ALA A 131 -12.61 -3.37 -4.93
N ALA A 132 -11.70 -2.68 -5.62
CA ALA A 132 -11.36 -1.30 -5.32
C ALA A 132 -11.87 -0.35 -6.41
N GLY A 133 -12.40 0.80 -5.99
CA GLY A 133 -12.74 1.91 -6.89
C GLY A 133 -11.67 3.00 -6.84
N LYS A 134 -11.58 3.83 -7.88
CA LYS A 134 -10.89 5.12 -7.78
C LYS A 134 -11.81 6.09 -7.03
N ALA A 135 -11.28 6.84 -6.06
CA ALA A 135 -12.04 7.88 -5.37
C ALA A 135 -12.66 8.82 -6.43
N ARG A 136 -13.99 9.00 -6.36
CA ARG A 136 -14.69 9.90 -7.26
C ARG A 136 -14.22 11.31 -6.92
N THR A 137 -13.50 11.97 -7.83
CA THR A 137 -13.24 13.40 -7.72
C THR A 137 -14.57 14.13 -7.82
N GLU A 138 -15.14 14.49 -6.67
CA GLU A 138 -16.28 15.39 -6.62
C GLU A 138 -15.85 16.72 -7.27
N ARG A 139 -16.43 17.03 -8.44
CA ARG A 139 -16.35 18.36 -9.02
C ARG A 139 -17.08 19.30 -8.06
N ALA A 140 -16.34 20.14 -7.35
CA ALA A 140 -16.89 21.25 -6.60
C ALA A 140 -17.69 22.17 -7.54
N GLY A 141 -19.01 22.20 -7.35
CA GLY A 141 -19.88 23.24 -7.90
C GLY A 141 -19.75 24.55 -7.10
N PRO A 142 -20.16 25.69 -7.67
CA PRO A 142 -19.88 27.00 -7.11
C PRO A 142 -20.67 27.24 -5.81
N GLY A 143 -19.94 27.70 -4.79
CA GLY A 143 -20.46 27.94 -3.45
C GLY A 143 -21.50 29.06 -3.41
N THR A 144 -22.50 28.85 -2.56
CA THR A 144 -23.34 29.92 -2.02
C THR A 144 -22.81 30.27 -0.63
N ALA A 145 -22.45 31.54 -0.45
CA ALA A 145 -22.00 32.09 0.81
C ALA A 145 -23.17 32.16 1.81
N GLY A 146 -23.00 31.50 2.96
CA GLY A 146 -23.84 31.62 4.15
C GLY A 146 -22.99 32.10 5.32
N ALA A 147 -23.53 33.05 6.07
CA ALA A 147 -22.83 33.94 6.99
C ALA A 147 -22.28 33.29 8.27
N ALA A 148 -21.38 34.04 8.91
CA ALA A 148 -20.56 33.72 10.06
C ALA A 148 -21.34 33.39 11.35
N GLY A 149 -20.79 32.46 12.12
CA GLY A 149 -21.00 32.30 13.57
C GLY A 149 -19.65 31.97 14.21
N ALA A 150 -19.12 32.88 15.01
CA ALA A 150 -17.87 32.70 15.74
C ALA A 150 -18.05 31.67 16.87
N GLY A 151 -17.22 30.63 16.88
CA GLY A 151 -17.11 29.62 17.92
C GLY A 151 -15.67 29.13 18.01
N ALA A 152 -15.18 29.01 19.23
CA ALA A 152 -13.80 28.71 19.64
C ALA A 152 -13.05 27.65 18.81
N GLY A 153 -11.79 27.96 18.47
CA GLY A 153 -10.70 26.99 18.34
C GLY A 153 -10.89 25.85 17.34
N GLN A 154 -11.36 26.13 16.13
CA GLN A 154 -11.36 25.15 15.04
C GLN A 154 -9.92 24.93 14.57
N VAL A 155 -9.34 23.77 14.88
CA VAL A 155 -8.14 23.29 14.18
C VAL A 155 -8.52 23.20 12.71
N ASP A 156 -7.80 23.89 11.83
CA ASP A 156 -7.98 23.76 10.39
C ASP A 156 -7.58 22.32 9.99
N VAL A 157 -8.54 21.39 9.99
CA VAL A 157 -8.32 19.99 9.59
C VAL A 157 -8.27 19.91 8.06
N ARG A 158 -7.33 20.64 7.46
CA ARG A 158 -7.00 20.52 6.04
C ARG A 158 -5.84 19.55 5.91
N ALA A 159 -6.18 18.29 5.68
CA ALA A 159 -5.21 17.34 5.16
C ALA A 159 -4.78 17.78 3.76
N ILE A 160 -3.49 18.02 3.57
CA ILE A 160 -2.92 18.31 2.26
C ILE A 160 -2.39 16.98 1.71
N LEU A 161 -2.83 16.61 0.50
CA LEU A 161 -2.41 15.39 -0.18
C LEU A 161 -1.60 15.77 -1.41
N LYS A 162 -0.40 15.21 -1.54
CA LYS A 162 0.47 15.38 -2.70
C LYS A 162 1.12 14.05 -3.07
N SER A 163 1.53 13.94 -4.32
CA SER A 163 2.15 12.73 -4.88
C SER A 163 3.34 13.13 -5.74
N PHE A 164 4.40 12.31 -5.69
CA PHE A 164 5.53 12.46 -6.61
C PHE A 164 5.20 12.08 -8.05
N GLU A 165 4.02 11.49 -8.32
CA GLU A 165 3.54 11.30 -9.70
C GLU A 165 3.05 12.61 -10.34
N THR A 166 2.74 13.62 -9.53
CA THR A 166 2.44 14.99 -9.94
C THR A 166 3.20 15.96 -9.03
N PRO A 167 4.53 15.99 -9.12
CA PRO A 167 5.36 16.79 -8.23
C PRO A 167 5.16 18.28 -8.50
N ASP A 168 5.48 19.11 -7.52
CA ASP A 168 5.43 20.57 -7.68
C ASP A 168 6.56 21.07 -8.59
N GLU A 169 7.71 20.40 -8.54
CA GLU A 169 8.87 20.68 -9.37
C GLU A 169 9.54 19.36 -9.77
N THR A 170 9.98 19.26 -11.04
CA THR A 170 10.85 18.17 -11.50
C THR A 170 12.13 18.76 -12.05
N ARG A 171 13.26 18.40 -11.45
CA ARG A 171 14.60 18.68 -11.96
C ARG A 171 15.04 17.49 -12.81
N ALA A 172 15.08 17.70 -14.13
CA ALA A 172 15.61 16.71 -15.06
C ALA A 172 17.14 16.71 -14.98
N LEU A 173 17.73 15.53 -14.81
CA LEU A 173 19.17 15.34 -14.72
C LEU A 173 19.60 14.37 -15.83
N GLU A 174 20.85 14.47 -16.26
CA GLU A 174 21.39 13.42 -17.12
C GLU A 174 21.40 12.10 -16.33
N HIS A 175 20.90 11.00 -16.91
CA HIS A 175 20.73 9.71 -16.23
C HIS A 175 19.90 9.74 -14.93
N GLY A 176 19.03 10.73 -14.74
CA GLY A 176 18.21 10.78 -13.54
C GLY A 176 17.14 11.86 -13.50
N LYS A 177 16.40 11.90 -12.40
CA LYS A 177 15.50 13.00 -12.08
C LYS A 177 15.41 13.21 -10.57
N PHE A 178 15.04 14.42 -10.20
CA PHE A 178 14.74 14.77 -8.82
C PHE A 178 13.41 15.52 -8.76
N GLU A 179 12.43 14.95 -8.06
CA GLU A 179 11.07 15.45 -8.00
C GLU A 179 10.81 16.03 -6.61
N LEU A 180 10.25 17.23 -6.52
CA LEU A 180 9.99 17.91 -5.26
C LEU A 180 8.50 18.08 -5.00
N VAL A 181 8.15 17.96 -3.73
CA VAL A 181 6.80 18.18 -3.21
C VAL A 181 6.91 19.06 -1.96
N HIS A 182 6.16 20.16 -1.94
CA HIS A 182 6.00 21.05 -0.80
C HIS A 182 4.71 20.72 -0.05
N LEU A 183 4.84 20.21 1.17
CA LEU A 183 3.72 19.70 1.96
C LEU A 183 3.95 19.97 3.45
N GLY A 184 2.95 20.53 4.14
CA GLY A 184 3.00 20.71 5.61
C GLY A 184 4.17 21.56 6.10
N GLY A 185 4.63 22.53 5.31
CA GLY A 185 5.82 23.35 5.63
C GLY A 185 7.16 22.66 5.38
N MET A 186 7.15 21.44 4.83
CA MET A 186 8.35 20.68 4.46
C MET A 186 8.51 20.62 2.94
N THR A 187 9.74 20.43 2.48
CA THR A 187 10.05 20.06 1.10
C THR A 187 10.58 18.65 1.10
N LEU A 188 9.88 17.75 0.41
CA LEU A 188 10.27 16.36 0.24
C LEU A 188 10.78 16.17 -1.19
N GLY A 189 11.85 15.40 -1.34
CA GLY A 189 12.42 15.05 -2.63
C GLY A 189 12.31 13.55 -2.92
N ARG A 190 12.07 13.17 -4.17
CA ARG A 190 12.29 11.81 -4.69
C ARG A 190 13.39 11.84 -5.74
N ALA A 191 14.48 11.15 -5.47
CA ALA A 191 15.52 10.89 -6.44
C ALA A 191 15.23 9.61 -7.22
N THR A 192 15.50 9.61 -8.52
CA THR A 192 15.54 8.39 -9.35
C THR A 192 16.74 8.48 -10.27
N TYR A 193 17.71 7.60 -10.06
CA TYR A 193 18.97 7.56 -10.82
C TYR A 193 19.12 6.23 -11.55
N GLN A 194 19.48 6.30 -12.83
CA GLN A 194 19.66 5.13 -13.67
C GLN A 194 21.04 4.50 -13.44
N PRO A 195 21.23 3.22 -13.80
CA PRO A 195 22.56 2.60 -13.86
C PRO A 195 23.56 3.48 -14.62
N GLY A 196 24.78 3.55 -14.10
CA GLY A 196 25.83 4.43 -14.61
C GLY A 196 25.74 5.90 -14.17
N TRP A 197 24.66 6.32 -13.50
CA TRP A 197 24.58 7.68 -12.95
C TRP A 197 25.64 7.91 -11.86
N LYS A 198 26.22 9.11 -11.89
CA LYS A 198 27.23 9.62 -10.95
C LYS A 198 27.11 11.13 -10.79
N TRP A 199 27.03 11.62 -9.56
CA TRP A 199 26.78 13.02 -9.24
C TRP A 199 27.82 13.95 -9.86
N SER A 200 29.12 13.67 -9.66
CA SER A 200 30.22 14.50 -10.18
C SER A 200 30.26 14.59 -11.71
N THR A 201 29.59 13.67 -12.41
CA THR A 201 29.56 13.61 -13.87
C THR A 201 28.27 14.22 -14.43
N HIS A 202 27.14 13.92 -13.82
CA HIS A 202 25.81 14.19 -14.40
C HIS A 202 25.08 15.37 -13.75
N VAL A 203 25.55 15.86 -12.60
CA VAL A 203 24.93 16.99 -11.86
C VAL A 203 25.96 18.09 -11.62
N GLY A 204 27.10 17.73 -11.03
CA GLY A 204 28.17 18.66 -10.65
C GLY A 204 28.56 19.66 -11.75
N PRO A 205 28.83 19.24 -12.99
CA PRO A 205 29.26 20.15 -14.07
C PRO A 205 28.24 21.26 -14.37
N GLY A 206 26.94 20.95 -14.30
CA GLY A 206 25.88 21.94 -14.50
C GLY A 206 25.82 23.01 -13.41
N LEU A 207 26.40 22.72 -12.24
CA LEU A 207 26.48 23.63 -11.09
C LEU A 207 27.89 24.24 -10.90
N GLY A 208 28.86 23.87 -11.75
CA GLY A 208 30.27 24.25 -11.54
C GLY A 208 30.89 23.61 -10.30
N LEU A 209 30.39 22.45 -9.88
CA LEU A 209 30.81 21.73 -8.67
C LEU A 209 31.39 20.37 -9.01
N SER A 210 32.39 19.92 -8.25
CA SER A 210 32.93 18.56 -8.35
C SER A 210 32.28 17.58 -7.36
N ARG A 211 31.69 18.09 -6.27
CA ARG A 211 31.05 17.31 -5.20
C ARG A 211 29.82 18.02 -4.61
N CYS A 212 28.92 17.22 -4.03
CA CYS A 212 27.75 17.70 -3.31
C CYS A 212 28.13 18.05 -1.86
N SER A 213 27.70 19.21 -1.36
CA SER A 213 27.84 19.58 0.07
C SER A 213 26.48 19.71 0.77
N VAL A 214 25.41 19.24 0.13
CA VAL A 214 24.07 19.30 0.70
C VAL A 214 23.96 18.27 1.82
N GLU A 215 23.40 18.68 2.95
CA GLU A 215 23.05 17.78 4.03
C GLU A 215 21.80 16.97 3.66
N HIS A 216 21.82 15.67 3.90
CA HIS A 216 20.73 14.78 3.54
C HIS A 216 20.26 13.94 4.71
N VAL A 217 18.94 13.85 4.86
CA VAL A 217 18.27 12.79 5.62
C VAL A 217 17.28 12.13 4.68
N GLY A 218 17.30 10.81 4.56
CA GLY A 218 16.48 10.12 3.57
C GLY A 218 16.23 8.64 3.83
N LEU A 219 15.50 8.02 2.92
CA LEU A 219 15.16 6.60 2.90
C LEU A 219 15.38 6.06 1.49
N VAL A 220 16.08 4.95 1.35
CA VAL A 220 16.22 4.25 0.07
C VAL A 220 15.00 3.35 -0.15
N LEU A 221 14.35 3.49 -1.30
CA LEU A 221 13.21 2.68 -1.71
C LEU A 221 13.61 1.51 -2.60
N ALA A 222 14.58 1.69 -3.49
CA ALA A 222 15.04 0.67 -4.44
C ALA A 222 16.49 0.90 -4.84
N GLY A 223 17.16 -0.18 -5.29
CA GLY A 223 18.54 -0.16 -5.76
C GLY A 223 19.57 0.15 -4.67
N VAL A 224 20.77 0.50 -5.11
CA VAL A 224 21.91 0.84 -4.26
C VAL A 224 22.64 2.06 -4.84
N ALA A 225 23.01 3.01 -4.00
CA ALA A 225 23.91 4.09 -4.36
C ALA A 225 25.00 4.25 -3.29
N THR A 226 25.97 5.15 -3.53
CA THR A 226 27.03 5.45 -2.56
C THR A 226 26.96 6.88 -2.04
N ALA A 227 27.56 7.09 -0.88
CA ALA A 227 28.12 8.37 -0.46
C ALA A 227 29.62 8.20 -0.28
N ALA A 228 30.42 8.91 -1.07
CA ALA A 228 31.87 8.79 -1.11
C ALA A 228 32.55 10.09 -0.74
N PHE A 229 33.38 10.06 0.30
CA PHE A 229 34.05 11.21 0.89
C PHE A 229 35.51 11.32 0.44
N ASP A 230 36.15 12.46 0.69
CA ASP A 230 37.54 12.74 0.26
C ASP A 230 38.59 11.91 1.02
N ASP A 231 38.26 11.43 2.21
CA ASP A 231 39.12 10.54 3.00
C ASP A 231 39.15 9.09 2.48
N GLY A 232 38.40 8.81 1.40
CA GLY A 232 38.26 7.48 0.81
C GLY A 232 37.13 6.64 1.43
N THR A 233 36.42 7.16 2.43
CA THR A 233 35.24 6.48 2.99
C THR A 233 34.14 6.41 1.94
N ILE A 234 33.65 5.20 1.67
CA ILE A 234 32.52 4.94 0.77
C ILE A 234 31.47 4.15 1.54
N ILE A 235 30.27 4.72 1.63
CA ILE A 235 29.12 4.12 2.32
C ILE A 235 28.07 3.77 1.27
N GLU A 236 27.64 2.52 1.22
CA GLU A 236 26.52 2.12 0.37
C GLU A 236 25.19 2.37 1.06
N LEU A 237 24.26 2.95 0.31
CA LEU A 237 22.88 3.23 0.69
C LEU A 237 21.99 2.22 -0.03
N ARG A 238 21.35 1.32 0.72
CA ARG A 238 20.61 0.17 0.19
C ARG A 238 19.13 0.26 0.52
N ALA A 239 18.28 -0.32 -0.34
CA ALA A 239 16.83 -0.36 -0.16
C ALA A 239 16.41 -0.75 1.28
N GLY A 240 15.48 0.02 1.85
CA GLY A 240 14.99 -0.13 3.22
C GLY A 240 15.81 0.61 4.28
N GLN A 241 16.97 1.17 3.95
CA GLN A 241 17.79 1.93 4.91
C GLN A 241 17.40 3.41 4.96
N LEU A 242 17.30 3.94 6.18
CA LEU A 242 17.39 5.38 6.39
C LEU A 242 18.86 5.80 6.39
N PHE A 243 19.13 6.98 5.85
CA PHE A 243 20.47 7.53 5.79
C PHE A 243 20.52 8.98 6.27
N TYR A 244 21.66 9.33 6.84
CA TYR A 244 22.07 10.70 7.10
C TYR A 244 23.44 10.91 6.47
N ILE A 245 23.54 11.91 5.59
CA ILE A 245 24.80 12.36 5.01
C ILE A 245 25.06 13.79 5.50
N PRO A 246 26.15 14.03 6.25
CA PRO A 246 26.47 15.35 6.76
C PRO A 246 26.78 16.34 5.62
N PRO A 247 26.80 17.67 5.87
CA PRO A 247 27.17 18.70 4.89
C PRO A 247 28.69 18.72 4.60
N VAL A 248 29.31 17.54 4.48
CA VAL A 248 30.70 17.32 4.07
C VAL A 248 30.69 16.98 2.58
N PRO A 249 31.59 17.56 1.76
CA PRO A 249 31.67 17.25 0.33
C PRO A 249 31.75 15.75 0.05
N HIS A 250 30.79 15.25 -0.72
CA HIS A 250 30.70 13.85 -1.11
C HIS A 250 30.29 13.71 -2.57
N ASP A 251 30.65 12.58 -3.16
CA ASP A 251 30.17 12.12 -4.45
C ASP A 251 29.19 10.95 -4.25
N SER A 252 28.40 10.65 -5.28
CA SER A 252 27.41 9.58 -5.24
C SER A 252 27.26 8.94 -6.61
N TRP A 253 27.15 7.63 -6.67
CA TRP A 253 26.84 6.91 -7.90
C TRP A 253 25.94 5.71 -7.63
N VAL A 254 25.23 5.27 -8.67
CA VAL A 254 24.42 4.05 -8.64
C VAL A 254 25.34 2.83 -8.72
N VAL A 255 25.07 1.84 -7.87
CA VAL A 255 25.78 0.56 -7.84
C VAL A 255 24.91 -0.51 -8.51
N GLY A 256 25.45 -1.14 -9.55
CA GLY A 256 24.78 -2.22 -10.29
C GLY A 256 23.86 -1.74 -11.39
N GLU A 257 22.97 -2.64 -11.84
CA GLU A 257 22.12 -2.48 -13.03
C GLU A 257 20.67 -2.11 -12.71
N GLU A 258 20.35 -1.87 -11.43
CA GLU A 258 19.02 -1.46 -11.00
C GLU A 258 18.97 0.05 -10.73
N PRO A 259 17.88 0.75 -11.12
CA PRO A 259 17.71 2.15 -10.74
C PRO A 259 17.69 2.35 -9.23
N TYR A 260 18.43 3.35 -8.77
CA TYR A 260 18.39 3.80 -7.38
C TYR A 260 17.25 4.79 -7.18
N VAL A 261 16.42 4.55 -6.17
CA VAL A 261 15.29 5.43 -5.81
C VAL A 261 15.36 5.73 -4.31
N SER A 262 15.33 7.01 -3.95
CA SER A 262 15.32 7.46 -2.55
C SER A 262 14.39 8.63 -2.29
N LEU A 263 13.91 8.74 -1.05
CA LEU A 263 13.23 9.90 -0.51
C LEU A 263 14.22 10.75 0.29
N HIS A 264 14.09 12.08 0.18
CA HIS A 264 14.89 13.06 0.91
C HIS A 264 13.97 13.95 1.72
N PHE A 265 14.13 13.94 3.05
CA PHE A 265 13.35 14.70 4.00
C PHE A 265 14.03 16.02 4.41
N LEU A 266 15.36 16.09 4.25
CA LEU A 266 16.19 17.27 4.49
C LEU A 266 17.07 17.54 3.27
N GLY A 267 17.24 18.83 2.94
CA GLY A 267 18.11 19.31 1.86
C GLY A 267 17.53 19.18 0.45
N ALA A 268 16.29 18.68 0.30
CA ALA A 268 15.66 18.46 -1.00
C ALA A 268 15.51 19.76 -1.81
N ASP A 269 15.15 20.87 -1.16
CA ASP A 269 15.02 22.19 -1.78
C ASP A 269 16.32 22.68 -2.42
N LYS A 270 17.47 22.39 -1.80
CA LYS A 270 18.81 22.83 -2.22
C LYS A 270 19.48 21.90 -3.23
N TYR A 271 19.06 20.64 -3.29
CA TYR A 271 19.78 19.61 -4.02
C TYR A 271 19.59 19.67 -5.55
N ALA A 272 20.68 19.69 -6.32
CA ALA A 272 20.65 19.78 -7.79
C ALA A 272 19.90 21.02 -8.33
N ARG A 273 19.90 22.12 -7.55
CA ARG A 273 19.30 23.40 -7.94
C ARG A 273 20.32 24.26 -8.68
N ALA A 274 20.00 24.67 -9.91
CA ALA A 274 20.77 25.64 -10.69
C ALA A 274 20.66 27.07 -10.12
#